data_AF-A0A1D8JF98-F1
#
_entry.id   AF-A0A1D8JF98-F1
#
_cell.length_a   1.000
_cell.length_b   1.000
_cell.length_c   1.000
_cell.angle_alpha   90.00
_cell.angle_beta   90.00
_cell.angle_gamma   90.00
#
_symmetry.space_group_name_H-M   'P 1'
#
loop_
_entity.id
_entity.type
_entity.pdbx_description
1 polymer ?
#
loop_
_entity_poly.entity_id
_entity_poly.type
_entity_poly.pdbx_seq_one_letter_code
_entity_poly.pdbx_strand_id
1 'polypeptide(L)'
;MRNRTKRVQKEIESIIGLLVLVAGLVGWYKFGTLKGVGISVGVTFGLIIIFSIWRKERFKKRVQQSRITEIDQMSGIEFEKYVGTLFESLGYRATYTPTTGDFGADLILKKGKEIIVVQAKRYKRSVGIAAVQEVIPAMKMYNASAAWVISNSYYTKAAIKLAKSNHVRMINRDELIQLGINFRKKQAGLSESVQTVEASTPLLSNVQEVKLTNKIEASIAATLESEAVSANELEAHLKKYRLKKSRESGLKAFHIFTNKTLDELVEKRPVTIDELRQIRGMGEKKIADFGAELVKVIRDLKLQ
;
A
#
# COMPACT_ATOMS: atom_id res chain seq x y z
N MET A 1 10.24 6.54 18.98
CA MET A 1 9.59 7.67 18.27
C MET A 1 9.59 9.02 19.01
N ARG A 2 9.82 9.11 20.33
CA ARG A 2 9.72 10.38 21.10
C ARG A 2 10.38 11.67 20.56
N ASN A 3 11.47 11.70 19.79
CA ASN A 3 12.27 12.94 19.61
C ASN A 3 11.98 13.75 18.33
N ARG A 4 11.41 13.16 17.27
CA ARG A 4 11.02 13.91 16.05
C ARG A 4 9.57 14.38 16.10
N THR A 5 8.68 13.55 16.64
CA THR A 5 7.38 14.03 17.10
C THR A 5 7.58 15.14 18.10
N LYS A 6 8.49 15.04 19.08
CA LYS A 6 8.86 16.19 19.93
C LYS A 6 9.39 17.40 19.17
N ARG A 7 10.11 17.26 18.05
CA ARG A 7 10.65 18.42 17.31
C ARG A 7 9.56 19.14 16.51
N VAL A 8 8.74 18.40 15.76
CA VAL A 8 7.57 18.95 15.06
C VAL A 8 6.54 19.47 16.06
N GLN A 9 6.33 18.75 17.16
CA GLN A 9 5.52 19.19 18.29
C GLN A 9 6.08 20.47 18.91
N LYS A 10 7.41 20.58 19.08
CA LYS A 10 8.06 21.79 19.59
C LYS A 10 7.95 22.97 18.62
N GLU A 11 8.03 22.73 17.31
CA GLU A 11 7.79 23.77 16.28
C GLU A 11 6.31 24.22 16.29
N ILE A 12 5.37 23.28 16.41
CA ILE A 12 3.93 23.58 16.55
C ILE A 12 3.66 24.34 17.85
N GLU A 13 4.24 23.91 18.98
CA GLU A 13 4.14 24.58 20.28
C GLU A 13 4.73 26.00 20.21
N SER A 14 5.81 26.20 19.46
CA SER A 14 6.42 27.52 19.26
C SER A 14 5.50 28.44 18.45
N ILE A 15 4.86 27.91 17.39
CA ILE A 15 3.90 28.67 16.56
C ILE A 15 2.64 29.02 17.38
N ILE A 16 2.11 28.07 18.15
CA ILE A 16 0.96 28.31 19.03
C ILE A 16 1.30 29.37 20.09
N GLY A 17 2.49 29.27 20.69
CA GLY A 17 2.98 30.26 21.65
C GLY A 17 3.06 31.66 21.03
N LEU A 18 3.56 31.79 19.80
CA LEU A 18 3.63 33.05 19.07
C LEU A 18 2.23 33.63 18.78
N LEU A 19 1.28 32.78 18.36
CA LEU A 19 -0.10 33.20 18.10
C LEU A 19 -0.81 33.71 19.35
N VAL A 20 -0.62 33.04 20.50
CA VAL A 20 -1.17 33.46 21.79
C VAL A 20 -0.54 34.78 22.25
N LEU A 21 0.77 34.95 22.08
CA LEU A 21 1.46 36.22 22.37
C LEU A 21 0.92 37.38 21.53
N VAL A 22 0.79 37.19 20.22
CA VAL A 22 0.24 38.20 19.31
C VAL A 22 -1.20 38.54 19.69
N ALA A 23 -2.03 37.55 20.02
CA ALA A 23 -3.40 37.78 20.47
C ALA A 23 -3.45 38.59 21.78
N GLY A 24 -2.54 38.34 22.71
CA GLY A 24 -2.41 39.11 23.95
C GLY A 24 -2.03 40.57 23.69
N LEU A 25 -1.05 40.82 22.81
CA LEU A 25 -0.63 42.17 22.41
C LEU A 25 -1.75 42.94 21.70
N VAL A 26 -2.50 42.29 20.81
CA VAL A 26 -3.67 42.88 20.14
C VAL A 26 -4.77 43.22 21.14
N GLY A 27 -5.03 42.33 22.10
CA GLY A 27 -5.99 42.56 23.18
C GLY A 27 -5.60 43.77 24.04
N TRP A 28 -4.31 43.90 24.37
CA TRP A 28 -3.79 45.06 25.09
C TRP A 28 -3.91 46.35 24.28
N TYR A 29 -3.49 46.34 23.01
CA TYR A 29 -3.54 47.51 22.12
C TYR A 29 -4.97 48.03 21.90
N LYS A 30 -5.96 47.13 21.78
CA LYS A 30 -7.35 47.50 21.51
C LYS A 30 -8.15 47.91 22.74
N PHE A 31 -7.89 47.30 23.89
CA PHE A 31 -8.75 47.43 25.07
C PHE A 31 -8.05 48.03 26.29
N GLY A 32 -6.71 48.10 26.31
CA GLY A 32 -5.93 48.69 27.41
C GLY A 32 -6.14 48.06 28.79
N THR A 33 -6.78 46.89 28.87
CA THR A 33 -7.23 46.28 30.12
C THR A 33 -6.89 44.80 30.18
N LEU A 34 -6.63 44.27 31.38
CA LEU A 34 -6.37 42.84 31.61
C LEU A 34 -7.52 41.96 31.10
N LYS A 35 -8.76 42.42 31.24
CA LYS A 35 -9.95 41.69 30.77
C LYS A 35 -9.94 41.52 29.24
N GLY A 36 -9.53 42.54 28.49
CA GLY A 36 -9.43 42.49 27.02
C GLY A 36 -8.36 41.52 26.51
N VAL A 37 -7.23 41.41 27.22
CA VAL A 37 -6.19 40.40 26.95
C VAL A 37 -6.70 38.98 27.18
N GLY A 38 -7.46 38.77 28.26
CA GLY A 38 -8.06 37.45 28.55
C GLY A 38 -9.02 36.98 27.46
N ILE A 39 -9.85 37.89 26.93
CA ILE A 39 -10.82 37.57 25.86
C ILE A 39 -10.09 37.20 24.56
N SER A 40 -9.08 37.97 24.13
CA SER A 40 -8.37 37.71 22.87
C SER A 40 -7.59 36.40 22.89
N VAL A 41 -6.93 36.07 24.00
CA VAL A 41 -6.24 34.79 24.20
C VAL A 41 -7.25 33.63 24.20
N GLY A 42 -8.38 33.78 24.89
CA GLY A 42 -9.43 32.76 24.96
C GLY A 42 -10.02 32.41 23.58
N VAL A 43 -10.32 33.42 22.75
CA VAL A 43 -10.82 33.22 21.37
C VAL A 43 -9.80 32.47 20.52
N THR A 44 -8.52 32.87 20.60
CA THR A 44 -7.44 32.24 19.84
C THR A 44 -7.28 30.76 20.22
N PHE A 45 -7.35 30.46 21.52
CA PHE A 45 -7.28 29.09 22.01
C PHE A 45 -8.49 28.26 21.56
N GLY A 46 -9.69 28.84 21.60
CA GLY A 46 -10.91 28.22 21.09
C GLY A 46 -10.82 27.85 19.60
N LEU A 47 -10.32 28.77 18.76
CA LEU A 47 -10.11 28.53 17.34
C LEU A 47 -9.09 27.41 17.07
N ILE A 48 -8.02 27.33 17.87
CA ILE A 48 -7.02 26.25 17.77
C ILE A 48 -7.65 24.89 18.12
N ILE A 49 -8.47 24.82 19.17
CA ILE A 49 -9.18 23.59 19.55
C ILE A 49 -10.16 23.17 18.45
N ILE A 50 -10.97 24.09 17.94
CA ILE A 50 -11.93 23.84 16.84
C ILE A 50 -11.19 23.33 15.59
N PHE A 51 -10.09 23.98 15.21
CA PHE A 51 -9.26 23.57 14.08
C PHE A 51 -8.65 22.18 14.29
N SER A 52 -8.18 21.86 15.50
CA SER A 52 -7.62 20.56 15.85
C SER A 52 -8.65 19.44 15.76
N ILE A 53 -9.87 19.66 16.27
CA ILE A 53 -10.99 18.73 16.17
C ILE A 53 -11.36 18.52 14.70
N TRP A 54 -11.57 19.61 13.95
CA TRP A 54 -11.88 19.59 12.53
C TRP A 54 -10.83 18.83 11.71
N ARG A 55 -9.54 19.04 11.99
CA ARG A 55 -8.42 18.35 11.33
C ARG A 55 -8.46 16.84 11.57
N LYS A 56 -8.76 16.40 12.80
CA LYS A 56 -8.85 14.99 13.19
C LYS A 56 -10.05 14.30 12.53
N GLU A 57 -11.18 14.98 12.43
CA GLU A 57 -12.40 14.49 11.78
C GLU A 57 -12.25 14.37 10.27
N ARG A 58 -11.63 15.36 9.62
CA ARG A 58 -11.28 15.32 8.20
C ARG A 58 -10.35 14.13 7.88
N PHE A 59 -9.39 13.83 8.75
CA PHE A 59 -8.50 12.69 8.57
C PHE A 59 -9.25 11.35 8.68
N LYS A 60 -10.14 11.19 9.68
CA LYS A 60 -10.96 9.97 9.85
C LYS A 60 -11.84 9.69 8.61
N LYS A 61 -12.51 10.71 8.07
CA LYS A 61 -13.32 10.58 6.83
C LYS A 61 -12.47 10.21 5.61
N ARG A 62 -11.25 10.75 5.51
CA ARG A 62 -10.29 10.42 4.44
C ARG A 62 -9.79 8.97 4.50
N VAL A 63 -9.57 8.42 5.70
CA VAL A 63 -9.15 7.03 5.88
C VAL A 63 -10.23 6.05 5.38
N GLN A 64 -11.51 6.30 5.67
CA GLN A 64 -12.61 5.46 5.15
C GLN A 64 -12.68 5.49 3.62
N GLN A 65 -12.51 6.66 3.00
CA GLN A 65 -12.44 6.79 1.54
C GLN A 65 -11.17 6.20 0.93
N SER A 66 -10.12 5.93 1.73
CA SER A 66 -8.82 5.47 1.26
C SER A 66 -8.74 3.96 1.02
N ARG A 67 -9.67 3.16 1.57
CA ARG A 67 -9.61 1.68 1.56
C ARG A 67 -8.27 1.13 2.03
N ILE A 68 -7.53 1.88 2.87
CA ILE A 68 -6.25 1.43 3.43
C ILE A 68 -6.36 0.10 4.20
N THR A 69 -7.56 -0.22 4.68
CA THR A 69 -7.89 -1.51 5.30
C THR A 69 -7.83 -2.67 4.32
N GLU A 70 -8.15 -2.47 3.04
CA GLU A 70 -7.96 -3.47 1.98
C GLU A 70 -6.46 -3.65 1.71
N ILE A 71 -5.70 -2.55 1.65
CA ILE A 71 -4.24 -2.56 1.50
C ILE A 71 -3.54 -3.32 2.63
N ASP A 72 -4.05 -3.22 3.86
CA ASP A 72 -3.50 -3.93 5.02
C ASP A 72 -3.70 -5.46 4.95
N GLN A 73 -4.65 -5.92 4.13
CA GLN A 73 -4.97 -7.34 3.95
C GLN A 73 -4.23 -7.97 2.76
N MET A 74 -3.71 -7.16 1.84
CA MET A 74 -2.99 -7.61 0.65
C MET A 74 -1.74 -8.44 0.97
N SER A 75 -1.38 -9.35 0.07
CA SER A 75 -0.08 -10.00 0.03
C SER A 75 1.04 -8.98 -0.25
N GLY A 76 2.30 -9.42 -0.15
CA GLY A 76 3.44 -8.54 -0.48
C GLY A 76 3.44 -8.15 -1.96
N ILE A 77 3.21 -9.14 -2.81
CA ILE A 77 3.17 -9.00 -4.27
C ILE A 77 1.99 -8.14 -4.71
N GLU A 78 0.81 -8.34 -4.10
CA GLU A 78 -0.35 -7.48 -4.37
C GLU A 78 -0.09 -6.01 -4.00
N PHE A 79 0.64 -5.78 -2.91
CA PHE A 79 1.02 -4.44 -2.51
C PHE A 79 1.99 -3.80 -3.50
N GLU A 80 2.98 -4.54 -3.99
CA GLU A 80 3.88 -4.10 -5.06
C GLU A 80 3.09 -3.73 -6.32
N LYS A 81 2.15 -4.59 -6.73
CA LYS A 81 1.24 -4.34 -7.87
C LYS A 81 0.41 -3.07 -7.67
N TYR A 82 -0.18 -2.92 -6.50
CA TYR A 82 -0.95 -1.74 -6.12
C TYR A 82 -0.10 -0.46 -6.21
N VAL A 83 1.13 -0.48 -5.69
CA VAL A 83 2.04 0.68 -5.76
C VAL A 83 2.38 1.00 -7.22
N GLY A 84 2.64 -0.01 -8.06
CA GLY A 84 2.85 0.19 -9.49
C GLY A 84 1.68 0.92 -10.16
N THR A 85 0.47 0.38 -10.05
CA THR A 85 -0.75 0.98 -10.62
C THR A 85 -1.02 2.39 -10.08
N LEU A 86 -0.79 2.60 -8.78
CA LEU A 86 -0.93 3.90 -8.15
C LEU A 86 -0.02 4.94 -8.83
N PHE A 87 1.26 4.62 -9.03
CA PHE A 87 2.20 5.56 -9.65
C PHE A 87 1.99 5.71 -11.16
N GLU A 88 1.54 4.68 -11.86
CA GLU A 88 1.10 4.79 -13.25
C GLU A 88 0.01 5.84 -13.42
N SER A 89 -0.97 5.83 -12.51
CA SER A 89 -2.05 6.83 -12.53
C SER A 89 -1.56 8.27 -12.31
N LEU A 90 -0.40 8.44 -11.65
CA LEU A 90 0.27 9.73 -11.41
C LEU A 90 1.20 10.13 -12.57
N GLY A 91 1.15 9.38 -13.67
CA GLY A 91 1.90 9.64 -14.90
C GLY A 91 3.34 9.12 -14.86
N TYR A 92 3.62 8.10 -14.05
CA TYR A 92 4.87 7.35 -14.13
C TYR A 92 4.70 6.13 -15.05
N ARG A 93 5.78 5.59 -15.58
CA ARG A 93 5.83 4.23 -16.12
C ARG A 93 6.41 3.33 -15.04
N ALA A 94 5.68 2.31 -14.60
CA ALA A 94 6.17 1.34 -13.64
C ALA A 94 6.73 0.10 -14.35
N THR A 95 7.78 -0.49 -13.79
CA THR A 95 8.36 -1.76 -14.24
C THR A 95 8.75 -2.57 -13.01
N TYR A 96 8.29 -3.81 -12.94
CA TYR A 96 8.61 -4.72 -11.82
C TYR A 96 9.98 -5.34 -12.04
N THR A 97 10.76 -5.47 -10.98
CA THR A 97 12.04 -6.16 -11.04
C THR A 97 11.84 -7.69 -10.96
N PRO A 98 12.83 -8.49 -11.41
CA PRO A 98 12.76 -9.94 -11.30
C PRO A 98 12.72 -10.41 -9.84
N THR A 99 12.02 -11.50 -9.53
CA THR A 99 11.87 -12.07 -8.17
C THR A 99 13.19 -12.59 -7.53
N THR A 100 14.30 -12.56 -8.28
CA THR A 100 15.65 -12.94 -7.87
C THR A 100 16.65 -12.01 -8.52
N GLY A 101 17.65 -11.55 -7.76
CA GLY A 101 18.66 -10.62 -8.28
C GLY A 101 18.11 -9.22 -8.55
N ASP A 102 17.10 -8.81 -7.78
CA ASP A 102 16.45 -7.49 -7.84
C ASP A 102 17.29 -6.35 -7.24
N PHE A 103 18.45 -6.69 -6.66
CA PHE A 103 19.33 -5.76 -5.95
C PHE A 103 18.62 -4.92 -4.87
N GLY A 104 17.48 -5.42 -4.36
CA GLY A 104 16.68 -4.77 -3.32
C GLY A 104 15.76 -3.63 -3.80
N ALA A 105 15.32 -3.64 -5.05
CA ALA A 105 14.18 -2.83 -5.51
C ALA A 105 13.09 -3.73 -6.08
N ASP A 106 11.82 -3.48 -5.75
CA ASP A 106 10.68 -4.23 -6.30
C ASP A 106 10.15 -3.59 -7.60
N LEU A 107 10.29 -2.27 -7.72
CA LEU A 107 9.82 -1.50 -8.87
C LEU A 107 10.86 -0.47 -9.33
N ILE A 108 10.79 -0.16 -10.62
CA ILE A 108 11.46 0.97 -11.25
C ILE A 108 10.37 1.88 -11.82
N LEU A 109 10.31 3.11 -11.33
CA LEU A 109 9.41 4.14 -11.87
C LEU A 109 10.20 5.07 -12.78
N LYS A 110 9.61 5.41 -13.93
CA LYS A 110 10.17 6.38 -14.88
C LYS A 110 9.21 7.51 -15.16
N LYS A 111 9.69 8.76 -15.12
CA LYS A 111 8.92 9.94 -15.53
C LYS A 111 9.85 10.94 -16.19
N GLY A 112 9.73 11.08 -17.51
CA GLY A 112 10.71 11.82 -18.31
C GLY A 112 12.09 11.18 -18.18
N LYS A 113 13.09 11.96 -17.73
CA LYS A 113 14.46 11.51 -17.50
C LYS A 113 14.70 10.95 -16.09
N GLU A 114 13.74 11.10 -15.18
CA GLU A 114 13.86 10.62 -13.81
C GLU A 114 13.64 9.10 -13.76
N ILE A 115 14.59 8.37 -13.16
CA ILE A 115 14.51 6.93 -12.90
C ILE A 115 14.55 6.74 -11.39
N ILE A 116 13.56 6.05 -10.86
CA ILE A 116 13.37 5.90 -9.42
C ILE A 116 13.30 4.43 -9.09
N VAL A 117 14.19 3.95 -8.23
CA VAL A 117 14.09 2.59 -7.68
C VAL A 117 13.23 2.61 -6.43
N VAL A 118 12.36 1.62 -6.29
CA VAL A 118 11.37 1.59 -5.23
C VAL A 118 11.40 0.24 -4.54
N GLN A 119 11.50 0.26 -3.21
CA GLN A 119 11.20 -0.89 -2.35
C GLN A 119 9.83 -0.67 -1.70
N ALA A 120 8.87 -1.52 -2.03
CA ALA A 120 7.54 -1.57 -1.45
C ALA A 120 7.48 -2.61 -0.31
N LYS A 121 7.03 -2.19 0.88
CA LYS A 121 6.90 -3.07 2.05
C LYS A 121 5.51 -2.96 2.68
N ARG A 122 4.68 -4.00 2.53
CA ARG A 122 3.41 -4.14 3.28
C ARG A 122 3.67 -4.73 4.66
N TYR A 123 3.62 -3.96 5.74
CA TYR A 123 4.01 -4.40 7.09
C TYR A 123 2.88 -4.20 8.11
N LYS A 124 2.76 -5.13 9.08
CA LYS A 124 1.84 -4.98 10.23
C LYS A 124 2.41 -4.09 11.34
N ARG A 125 3.74 -4.00 11.42
CA ARG A 125 4.47 -3.18 12.39
C ARG A 125 5.26 -2.10 11.67
N SER A 126 5.96 -1.26 12.43
CA SER A 126 6.83 -0.24 11.83
C SER A 126 7.95 -0.83 10.99
N VAL A 127 8.31 -0.14 9.91
CA VAL A 127 9.38 -0.51 8.98
C VAL A 127 10.76 -0.19 9.59
N GLY A 128 11.63 -1.20 9.63
CA GLY A 128 13.00 -1.13 10.15
C GLY A 128 14.01 -0.62 9.13
N ILE A 129 15.31 -0.66 9.49
CA ILE A 129 16.41 -0.18 8.62
C ILE A 129 16.60 -1.04 7.36
N ALA A 130 16.21 -2.32 7.40
CA ALA A 130 16.42 -3.29 6.32
C ALA A 130 15.87 -2.78 4.97
N ALA A 131 14.63 -2.29 4.94
CA ALA A 131 14.00 -1.78 3.71
C ALA A 131 14.77 -0.59 3.09
N VAL A 132 15.46 0.20 3.91
CA VAL A 132 16.29 1.32 3.43
C VAL A 132 17.64 0.81 2.94
N GLN A 133 18.23 -0.16 3.64
CA GLN A 133 19.50 -0.78 3.23
C GLN A 133 19.37 -1.56 1.92
N GLU A 134 18.23 -2.22 1.71
CA GLU A 134 17.92 -2.99 0.51
C GLU A 134 17.87 -2.11 -0.75
N VAL A 135 17.22 -0.94 -0.69
CA VAL A 135 17.03 -0.10 -1.89
C VAL A 135 18.26 0.73 -2.29
N ILE A 136 19.20 0.95 -1.37
CA ILE A 136 20.39 1.80 -1.63
C ILE A 136 21.26 1.21 -2.77
N PRO A 137 21.65 -0.09 -2.75
CA PRO A 137 22.39 -0.70 -3.86
C PRO A 137 21.68 -0.60 -5.20
N ALA A 138 20.35 -0.74 -5.22
CA ALA A 138 19.54 -0.68 -6.44
C ALA A 138 19.74 0.63 -7.22
N MET A 139 20.00 1.75 -6.53
CA MET A 139 20.28 3.05 -7.16
C MET A 139 21.37 2.94 -8.22
N LYS A 140 22.51 2.38 -7.82
CA LYS A 140 23.68 2.26 -8.70
C LYS A 140 23.45 1.22 -9.78
N MET A 141 22.83 0.09 -9.42
CA MET A 141 22.58 -1.02 -10.34
C MET A 141 21.65 -0.64 -11.50
N TYR A 142 20.63 0.17 -11.22
CA TYR A 142 19.65 0.60 -12.22
C TYR A 142 19.91 2.00 -12.79
N ASN A 143 21.07 2.61 -12.46
CA ASN A 143 21.42 3.99 -12.84
C ASN A 143 20.29 4.99 -12.51
N ALA A 144 19.70 4.84 -11.32
CA ALA A 144 18.54 5.61 -10.89
C ALA A 144 18.96 6.95 -10.26
N SER A 145 18.14 7.97 -10.47
CA SER A 145 18.32 9.31 -9.90
C SER A 145 17.76 9.44 -8.49
N ALA A 146 16.84 8.55 -8.07
CA ALA A 146 16.27 8.56 -6.71
C ALA A 146 15.88 7.17 -6.21
N ALA A 147 15.91 6.98 -4.88
CA ALA A 147 15.48 5.76 -4.21
C ALA A 147 14.32 6.04 -3.26
N TRP A 148 13.25 5.27 -3.38
CA TRP A 148 12.06 5.41 -2.55
C TRP A 148 11.78 4.11 -1.79
N VAL A 149 11.32 4.25 -0.55
CA VAL A 149 10.70 3.15 0.21
C VAL A 149 9.25 3.51 0.45
N ILE A 150 8.34 2.59 0.11
CA ILE A 150 6.89 2.81 0.16
C ILE A 150 6.26 1.76 1.07
N SER A 151 5.43 2.18 2.01
CA SER A 151 4.80 1.26 2.96
C SER A 151 3.42 1.72 3.39
N ASN A 152 2.53 0.75 3.66
CA ASN A 152 1.26 0.95 4.35
C ASN A 152 1.44 1.26 5.87
N SER A 153 2.68 1.25 6.37
CA SER A 153 3.03 1.43 7.78
C SER A 153 3.93 2.67 7.98
N TYR A 154 4.35 2.87 9.23
CA TYR A 154 5.25 3.94 9.63
C TYR A 154 6.68 3.44 9.81
N TYR A 155 7.67 4.33 9.70
CA TYR A 155 9.08 3.98 9.81
C TYR A 155 9.61 4.16 11.24
N THR A 156 10.54 3.28 11.64
CA THR A 156 11.29 3.45 12.88
C THR A 156 12.19 4.70 12.82
N LYS A 157 12.58 5.24 13.98
CA LYS A 157 13.52 6.38 14.04
C LYS A 157 14.84 6.09 13.33
N ALA A 158 15.35 4.86 13.45
CA ALA A 158 16.60 4.45 12.85
C ALA A 158 16.48 4.41 11.31
N ALA A 159 15.43 3.79 10.78
CA ALA A 159 15.13 3.80 9.34
C ALA A 159 15.04 5.22 8.79
N ILE A 160 14.32 6.09 9.51
CA ILE A 160 14.18 7.49 9.14
C ILE A 160 15.52 8.24 9.13
N LYS A 161 16.41 7.96 10.09
CA LYS A 161 17.74 8.58 10.14
C LYS A 161 18.58 8.11 8.96
N LEU A 162 18.62 6.80 8.72
CA LEU A 162 19.37 6.19 7.62
C LEU A 162 18.89 6.69 6.25
N ALA A 163 17.58 6.74 6.03
CA ALA A 163 16.98 7.21 4.79
C ALA A 163 17.38 8.65 4.49
N LYS A 164 17.34 9.54 5.49
CA LYS A 164 17.77 10.93 5.31
C LYS A 164 19.25 11.06 4.94
N SER A 165 20.12 10.29 5.58
CA SER A 165 21.56 10.31 5.29
C SER A 165 21.89 9.79 3.89
N ASN A 166 21.02 8.99 3.28
CA ASN A 166 21.21 8.42 1.94
C ASN A 166 20.23 9.02 0.91
N HIS A 167 19.56 10.12 1.23
CA HIS A 167 18.57 10.79 0.35
C HIS A 167 17.46 9.85 -0.17
N VAL A 168 17.11 8.82 0.61
CA VAL A 168 16.01 7.90 0.31
C VAL A 168 14.69 8.54 0.73
N ARG A 169 13.76 8.71 -0.22
CA ARG A 169 12.41 9.19 0.08
C ARG A 169 11.61 8.08 0.74
N MET A 170 10.84 8.41 1.77
CA MET A 170 9.96 7.44 2.44
C MET A 170 8.52 7.90 2.30
N ILE A 171 7.70 7.07 1.65
CA ILE A 171 6.25 7.23 1.61
C ILE A 171 5.69 6.29 2.67
N ASN A 172 5.01 6.87 3.66
CA ASN A 172 4.41 6.16 4.78
C ASN A 172 2.89 6.02 4.58
N ARG A 173 2.21 5.43 5.57
CA ARG A 173 0.76 5.26 5.58
C ARG A 173 -0.03 6.52 5.22
N ASP A 174 0.26 7.65 5.85
CA ASP A 174 -0.52 8.88 5.67
C ASP A 174 -0.38 9.43 4.25
N GLU A 175 0.84 9.42 3.72
CA GLU A 175 1.12 9.85 2.36
C GLU A 175 0.54 8.87 1.34
N LEU A 176 0.63 7.56 1.59
CA LEU A 176 0.04 6.53 0.72
C LEU A 176 -1.48 6.70 0.62
N ILE A 177 -2.15 6.95 1.75
CA ILE A 177 -3.59 7.27 1.79
C ILE A 177 -3.89 8.48 0.92
N GLN A 178 -3.08 9.54 1.04
CA GLN A 178 -3.28 10.76 0.28
C GLN A 178 -3.12 10.54 -1.23
N LEU A 179 -2.15 9.73 -1.63
CA LEU A 179 -1.94 9.35 -3.03
C LEU A 179 -3.11 8.49 -3.55
N GLY A 180 -3.58 7.51 -2.77
CA GLY A 180 -4.70 6.63 -3.14
C GLY A 180 -6.03 7.37 -3.32
N ILE A 181 -6.29 8.43 -2.54
CA ILE A 181 -7.48 9.28 -2.72
C ILE A 181 -7.42 10.02 -4.07
N ASN A 182 -6.25 10.55 -4.43
CA ASN A 182 -6.08 11.27 -5.69
C ASN A 182 -6.24 10.35 -6.91
N PHE A 183 -5.73 9.13 -6.81
CA PHE A 183 -5.92 8.09 -7.82
C PHE A 183 -7.39 7.82 -8.12
N ARG A 184 -8.21 7.62 -7.07
CA ARG A 184 -9.65 7.38 -7.24
C ARG A 184 -10.41 8.57 -7.79
N LYS A 185 -10.09 9.80 -7.37
CA LYS A 185 -10.70 11.00 -7.94
C LYS A 185 -10.44 11.10 -9.44
N LYS A 186 -9.23 10.75 -9.88
CA LYS A 186 -8.87 10.73 -11.29
C LYS A 186 -9.63 9.64 -12.06
N GLN A 187 -9.80 8.45 -11.49
CA GLN A 187 -10.62 7.39 -12.09
C GLN A 187 -12.11 7.75 -12.15
N ALA A 188 -12.67 8.35 -11.10
CA ALA A 188 -14.07 8.79 -11.06
C ALA A 188 -14.35 9.92 -12.07
N GLY A 189 -13.42 10.88 -12.20
CA GLY A 189 -13.52 11.93 -13.22
C GLY A 189 -13.35 11.39 -14.66
N LEU A 190 -12.55 10.34 -14.85
CA LEU A 190 -12.45 9.64 -16.14
C LEU A 190 -13.77 8.94 -16.50
N SER A 191 -14.41 8.24 -15.56
CA SER A 191 -15.70 7.57 -15.81
C SER A 191 -16.83 8.56 -16.14
N GLU A 192 -16.81 9.74 -15.54
CA GLU A 192 -17.80 10.80 -15.81
C GLU A 192 -17.60 11.43 -17.20
N SER A 193 -16.34 11.60 -17.63
CA SER A 193 -16.04 12.10 -18.98
C SER A 193 -16.40 11.10 -20.09
N VAL A 194 -16.22 9.80 -19.87
CA VAL A 194 -16.54 8.74 -20.86
C VAL A 194 -18.05 8.66 -21.14
N GLN A 195 -18.90 8.82 -20.11
CA GLN A 195 -20.36 8.87 -20.27
C GLN A 195 -20.84 10.04 -21.14
N THR A 196 -20.11 11.16 -21.17
CA THR A 196 -20.46 12.30 -22.03
C THR A 196 -20.02 12.14 -23.49
N VAL A 197 -19.02 11.30 -23.77
CA VAL A 197 -18.54 11.05 -25.14
C VAL A 197 -19.44 10.04 -25.87
N GLU A 198 -19.93 9.00 -25.18
CA GLU A 198 -20.88 8.03 -25.75
C GLU A 198 -22.23 8.67 -26.11
N ALA A 199 -22.61 9.77 -25.44
CA ALA A 199 -23.83 10.51 -25.73
C ALA A 199 -23.74 11.44 -26.97
N SER A 200 -22.56 11.61 -27.58
CA SER A 200 -22.34 12.63 -28.63
C SER A 200 -21.64 12.13 -29.90
N THR A 201 -21.46 10.81 -30.09
CA THR A 201 -20.89 10.28 -31.34
C THR A 201 -21.97 9.64 -32.22
N PRO A 202 -22.37 10.23 -33.37
CA PRO A 202 -23.29 9.60 -34.29
C PRO A 202 -22.55 8.62 -35.23
N LEU A 203 -23.04 7.37 -35.22
CA LEU A 203 -23.00 6.39 -36.31
C LEU A 203 -21.68 6.13 -37.05
N LEU A 204 -20.99 5.07 -36.65
CA LEU A 204 -20.59 4.03 -37.61
C LEU A 204 -21.17 2.70 -37.13
N SER A 205 -22.33 2.39 -37.68
CA SER A 205 -23.06 1.15 -37.54
C SER A 205 -22.30 0.02 -38.23
N ASN A 206 -21.93 -1.01 -37.46
CA ASN A 206 -21.97 -2.40 -37.93
C ASN A 206 -22.36 -3.30 -36.74
N VAL A 207 -23.65 -3.61 -36.66
CA VAL A 207 -24.36 -4.28 -35.55
C VAL A 207 -24.00 -5.77 -35.42
N GLN A 208 -23.12 -6.29 -36.28
CA GLN A 208 -22.79 -7.72 -36.33
C GLN A 208 -21.47 -8.07 -35.63
N GLU A 209 -20.54 -7.11 -35.47
CA GLU A 209 -19.25 -7.33 -34.78
C GLU A 209 -19.35 -7.12 -33.26
N VAL A 210 -20.25 -6.21 -32.82
CA VAL A 210 -20.47 -5.85 -31.40
C VAL A 210 -21.12 -6.97 -30.57
N LYS A 211 -21.88 -7.87 -31.21
CA LYS A 211 -22.49 -9.02 -30.50
C LYS A 211 -21.48 -10.09 -30.13
N LEU A 212 -20.38 -10.22 -30.87
CA LEU A 212 -19.35 -11.23 -30.60
C LEU A 212 -18.40 -10.76 -29.49
N THR A 213 -18.02 -9.48 -29.50
CA THR A 213 -17.14 -8.87 -28.49
C THR A 213 -17.78 -8.84 -27.11
N ASN A 214 -19.06 -8.44 -27.00
CA ASN A 214 -19.76 -8.39 -25.70
C ASN A 214 -19.98 -9.78 -25.10
N LYS A 215 -20.14 -10.82 -25.94
CA LYS A 215 -20.27 -12.21 -25.48
C LYS A 215 -18.93 -12.77 -24.99
N ILE A 216 -17.84 -12.41 -25.65
CA ILE A 216 -16.47 -12.77 -25.24
C ILE A 216 -16.10 -12.05 -23.95
N GLU A 217 -16.33 -10.74 -23.84
CA GLU A 217 -16.03 -9.94 -22.65
C GLU A 217 -16.83 -10.39 -21.42
N ALA A 218 -18.13 -10.70 -21.58
CA ALA A 218 -18.94 -11.24 -20.49
C ALA A 218 -18.44 -12.64 -20.02
N SER A 219 -17.96 -13.48 -20.95
CA SER A 219 -17.40 -14.79 -20.61
C SER A 219 -16.03 -14.70 -19.92
N ILE A 220 -15.18 -13.76 -20.34
CA ILE A 220 -13.86 -13.51 -19.76
C ILE A 220 -14.01 -12.85 -18.39
N ALA A 221 -14.93 -11.88 -18.23
CA ALA A 221 -15.21 -11.26 -16.94
C ALA A 221 -15.76 -12.26 -15.92
N ALA A 222 -16.69 -13.13 -16.33
CA ALA A 222 -17.19 -14.21 -15.46
C ALA A 222 -16.11 -15.23 -15.09
N THR A 223 -15.19 -15.53 -16.02
CA THR A 223 -14.06 -16.44 -15.76
C THR A 223 -13.04 -15.79 -14.82
N LEU A 224 -12.68 -14.53 -15.02
CA LEU A 224 -11.78 -13.77 -14.15
C LEU A 224 -12.36 -13.53 -12.75
N GLU A 225 -13.67 -13.29 -12.65
CA GLU A 225 -14.36 -13.24 -11.36
C GLU A 225 -14.36 -14.61 -10.67
N SER A 226 -14.61 -15.70 -11.40
CA SER A 226 -14.56 -17.06 -10.84
C SER A 226 -13.14 -17.46 -10.39
N GLU A 227 -12.10 -17.06 -11.13
CA GLU A 227 -10.70 -17.35 -10.81
C GLU A 227 -10.21 -16.53 -9.61
N ALA A 228 -10.63 -15.26 -9.51
CA ALA A 228 -10.30 -14.37 -8.40
C ALA A 228 -11.02 -14.77 -7.10
N VAL A 229 -12.26 -15.25 -7.19
CA VAL A 229 -13.00 -15.82 -6.05
C VAL A 229 -12.34 -17.12 -5.59
N SER A 230 -12.03 -18.04 -6.52
CA SER A 230 -11.33 -19.30 -6.24
C SER A 230 -9.92 -19.08 -5.66
N ALA A 231 -9.19 -18.05 -6.10
CA ALA A 231 -7.85 -17.71 -5.59
C ALA A 231 -7.90 -17.25 -4.13
N ASN A 232 -8.87 -16.41 -3.78
CA ASN A 232 -9.09 -15.93 -2.41
C ASN A 232 -9.53 -17.07 -1.48
N GLU A 233 -10.34 -18.01 -1.96
CA GLU A 233 -10.77 -19.18 -1.20
C GLU A 233 -9.62 -20.17 -0.98
N LEU A 234 -8.79 -20.42 -2.00
CA LEU A 234 -7.61 -21.27 -1.89
C LEU A 234 -6.60 -20.70 -0.89
N GLU A 235 -6.35 -19.39 -0.93
CA GLU A 235 -5.46 -18.75 0.03
C GLU A 235 -5.99 -18.90 1.48
N ALA A 236 -7.30 -18.75 1.70
CA ALA A 236 -7.92 -18.94 3.00
C ALA A 236 -7.76 -20.38 3.51
N HIS A 237 -7.96 -21.38 2.65
CA HIS A 237 -7.80 -22.80 2.99
C HIS A 237 -6.34 -23.17 3.29
N LEU A 238 -5.39 -22.67 2.50
CA LEU A 238 -3.96 -22.88 2.76
C LEU A 238 -3.51 -22.19 4.05
N LYS A 239 -4.02 -20.99 4.38
CA LYS A 239 -3.80 -20.35 5.69
C LYS A 239 -4.33 -21.20 6.84
N LYS A 240 -5.53 -21.78 6.69
CA LYS A 240 -6.16 -22.66 7.68
C LYS A 240 -5.37 -23.96 7.86
N TYR A 241 -4.96 -24.60 6.77
CA TYR A 241 -4.11 -25.78 6.77
C TYR A 241 -2.78 -25.51 7.49
N ARG A 242 -2.12 -24.40 7.14
CA ARG A 242 -0.85 -23.99 7.78
C ARG A 242 -0.98 -23.83 9.28
N LEU A 243 -2.08 -23.22 9.75
CA LEU A 243 -2.34 -23.03 11.18
C LEU A 243 -2.63 -24.36 11.89
N LYS A 244 -3.41 -25.24 11.26
CA LYS A 244 -3.69 -26.59 11.78
C LYS A 244 -2.40 -27.39 11.95
N LYS A 245 -1.58 -27.49 10.89
CA LYS A 245 -0.30 -28.23 10.92
C LYS A 245 0.73 -27.61 11.86
N SER A 246 0.77 -26.29 11.97
CA SER A 246 1.59 -25.59 12.96
C SER A 246 1.28 -26.07 14.40
N ARG A 247 0.01 -26.30 14.72
CA ARG A 247 -0.41 -26.78 16.04
C ARG A 247 -0.10 -28.26 16.24
N GLU A 248 -0.37 -29.10 15.23
CA GLU A 248 -0.11 -30.54 15.29
C GLU A 248 1.37 -30.87 15.42
N SER A 249 2.23 -30.17 14.68
CA SER A 249 3.67 -30.42 14.69
C SER A 249 4.43 -29.64 15.78
N GLY A 250 3.74 -28.81 16.57
CA GLY A 250 4.39 -27.95 17.58
C GLY A 250 5.33 -26.89 17.00
N LEU A 251 5.26 -26.63 15.69
CA LEU A 251 6.13 -25.70 14.96
C LEU A 251 5.40 -24.41 14.67
N LYS A 252 6.10 -23.27 14.61
CA LYS A 252 5.47 -22.00 14.18
C LYS A 252 5.06 -22.10 12.70
N ALA A 253 3.91 -21.53 12.34
CA ALA A 253 3.30 -21.60 10.99
C ALA A 253 4.27 -21.36 9.80
N PHE A 254 5.23 -20.44 9.95
CA PHE A 254 6.20 -20.15 8.89
C PHE A 254 7.20 -21.29 8.62
N HIS A 255 7.38 -22.24 9.56
CA HIS A 255 8.19 -23.45 9.36
C HIS A 255 7.49 -24.48 8.48
N ILE A 256 6.15 -24.48 8.44
CA ILE A 256 5.39 -25.31 7.48
C ILE A 256 5.65 -24.75 6.08
N PHE A 257 5.22 -23.51 5.83
CA PHE A 257 5.62 -22.73 4.66
C PHE A 257 5.47 -21.23 4.88
N THR A 258 6.31 -20.45 4.20
CA THR A 258 6.35 -18.99 4.34
C THR A 258 5.17 -18.32 3.62
N ASN A 259 4.94 -17.02 3.85
CA ASN A 259 3.94 -16.29 3.06
C ASN A 259 4.33 -16.24 1.58
N LYS A 260 5.62 -16.14 1.25
CA LYS A 260 6.07 -16.19 -0.15
C LYS A 260 5.72 -17.52 -0.82
N THR A 261 5.93 -18.63 -0.10
CA THR A 261 5.55 -19.97 -0.57
C THR A 261 4.03 -20.10 -0.68
N LEU A 262 3.25 -19.51 0.24
CA LEU A 262 1.79 -19.46 0.15
C LEU A 262 1.32 -18.74 -1.12
N ASP A 263 1.91 -17.58 -1.40
CA ASP A 263 1.59 -16.79 -2.60
C ASP A 263 1.89 -17.61 -3.87
N GLU A 264 3.05 -18.29 -3.93
CA GLU A 264 3.41 -19.17 -5.05
C GLU A 264 2.49 -20.40 -5.18
N LEU A 265 1.99 -20.96 -4.08
CA LEU A 265 1.03 -22.08 -4.10
C LEU A 265 -0.34 -21.65 -4.66
N VAL A 266 -0.79 -20.43 -4.35
CA VAL A 266 -2.05 -19.88 -4.87
C VAL A 266 -1.94 -19.56 -6.36
N GLU A 267 -0.79 -19.07 -6.79
CA GLU A 267 -0.51 -18.73 -8.19
C GLU A 267 -0.35 -19.98 -9.07
N LYS A 268 0.51 -20.92 -8.67
CA LYS A 268 0.84 -22.09 -9.50
C LYS A 268 -0.08 -23.29 -9.29
N ARG A 269 -0.86 -23.31 -8.20
CA ARG A 269 -1.85 -24.35 -7.85
C ARG A 269 -1.37 -25.79 -8.12
N PRO A 270 -0.23 -26.22 -7.55
CA PRO A 270 0.34 -27.52 -7.85
C PRO A 270 -0.58 -28.66 -7.39
N VAL A 271 -0.93 -29.57 -8.30
CA VAL A 271 -1.79 -30.73 -8.04
C VAL A 271 -1.02 -32.05 -8.04
N THR A 272 0.30 -32.00 -8.19
CA THR A 272 1.22 -33.13 -8.11
C THR A 272 2.40 -32.82 -7.18
N ILE A 273 3.05 -33.87 -6.67
CA ILE A 273 4.25 -33.73 -5.83
C ILE A 273 5.41 -33.11 -6.63
N ASP A 274 5.52 -33.43 -7.92
CA ASP A 274 6.56 -32.88 -8.79
C ASP A 274 6.34 -31.39 -9.08
N GLU A 275 5.10 -30.94 -9.25
CA GLU A 275 4.79 -29.51 -9.32
C GLU A 275 5.07 -28.81 -7.99
N LEU A 276 4.83 -29.48 -6.86
CA LEU A 276 5.10 -28.93 -5.53
C LEU A 276 6.61 -28.74 -5.29
N ARG A 277 7.47 -29.59 -5.87
CA ARG A 277 8.94 -29.42 -5.87
C ARG A 277 9.40 -28.15 -6.58
N GLN A 278 8.64 -27.67 -7.56
CA GLN A 278 8.94 -26.44 -8.31
C GLN A 278 8.51 -25.17 -7.57
N ILE A 279 7.91 -25.30 -6.37
CA ILE A 279 7.51 -24.18 -5.52
C ILE A 279 8.66 -23.77 -4.61
N ARG A 280 9.00 -22.47 -4.61
CA ARG A 280 10.12 -21.96 -3.83
C ARG A 280 9.83 -22.07 -2.33
N GLY A 281 10.74 -22.71 -1.62
CA GLY A 281 10.65 -22.93 -0.18
C GLY A 281 9.94 -24.23 0.23
N MET A 282 9.51 -25.05 -0.74
CA MET A 282 9.11 -26.45 -0.60
C MET A 282 10.30 -27.37 -0.88
N GLY A 283 11.21 -27.52 0.08
CA GLY A 283 12.32 -28.48 -0.04
C GLY A 283 11.88 -29.92 0.25
N GLU A 284 12.68 -30.90 -0.15
CA GLU A 284 12.39 -32.34 -0.03
C GLU A 284 11.84 -32.75 1.35
N LYS A 285 12.42 -32.21 2.44
CA LYS A 285 11.95 -32.49 3.80
C LYS A 285 10.49 -32.05 4.04
N LYS A 286 10.11 -30.85 3.59
CA LYS A 286 8.74 -30.34 3.74
C LYS A 286 7.76 -31.05 2.83
N ILE A 287 8.22 -31.52 1.67
CA ILE A 287 7.41 -32.29 0.73
C ILE A 287 7.14 -33.68 1.31
N ALA A 288 8.14 -34.30 1.93
CA ALA A 288 7.96 -35.54 2.67
C ALA A 288 6.97 -35.38 3.85
N ASP A 289 7.12 -34.30 4.62
CA ASP A 289 6.30 -34.07 5.83
C ASP A 289 4.87 -33.61 5.52
N PHE A 290 4.65 -32.82 4.46
CA PHE A 290 3.39 -32.10 4.21
C PHE A 290 2.84 -32.18 2.78
N GLY A 291 3.59 -32.75 1.84
CA GLY A 291 3.31 -32.62 0.41
C GLY A 291 2.03 -33.31 -0.05
N ALA A 292 1.76 -34.53 0.43
CA ALA A 292 0.57 -35.30 0.06
C ALA A 292 -0.72 -34.60 0.51
N GLU A 293 -0.74 -34.05 1.73
CA GLU A 293 -1.89 -33.31 2.26
C GLU A 293 -2.08 -31.96 1.56
N LEU A 294 -0.99 -31.25 1.23
CA LEU A 294 -1.07 -30.00 0.47
C LEU A 294 -1.66 -30.20 -0.92
N VAL A 295 -1.18 -31.20 -1.65
CA VAL A 295 -1.71 -31.55 -2.97
C VAL A 295 -3.20 -31.91 -2.88
N LYS A 296 -3.61 -32.61 -1.82
CA LYS A 296 -5.02 -32.93 -1.59
C LYS A 296 -5.87 -31.67 -1.38
N VAL A 297 -5.45 -30.76 -0.50
CA VAL A 297 -6.16 -29.49 -0.25
C VAL A 297 -6.29 -28.65 -1.52
N ILE A 298 -5.24 -28.59 -2.33
CA ILE A 298 -5.24 -27.82 -3.59
C ILE A 298 -6.12 -28.50 -4.64
N ARG A 299 -6.13 -29.84 -4.70
CA ARG A 299 -6.95 -30.62 -5.63
C ARG A 299 -8.44 -30.54 -5.31
N ASP A 300 -8.81 -30.65 -4.03
CA ASP A 300 -10.21 -30.62 -3.58
C ASP A 300 -10.90 -29.28 -3.92
N LEU A 301 -10.13 -28.18 -3.97
CA LEU A 301 -10.60 -26.84 -4.33
C LEU A 301 -10.55 -26.54 -5.84
N LYS A 302 -9.96 -27.42 -6.64
CA LYS A 302 -9.99 -27.33 -8.12
C LYS A 302 -11.23 -28.03 -8.70
N LEU A 303 -11.93 -28.82 -7.88
CA LEU A 303 -13.08 -29.65 -8.27
C LEU A 303 -14.43 -29.13 -7.73
N GLN A 304 -14.44 -27.95 -7.09
CA GLN A 304 -15.62 -27.21 -6.66
C GLN A 304 -15.82 -26.00 -7.56
#